data_AF-A0A6A7SIT0-F1
#
_entry.id   AF-A0A6A7SIT0-F1
#
_cell.length_a   1.000
_cell.length_b   1.000
_cell.length_c   1.000
_cell.angle_alpha   90.00
_cell.angle_beta   90.00
_cell.angle_gamma   90.00
#
_symmetry.space_group_name_H-M   'P 1'
#
loop_
_entity.id
_entity.type
_entity.pdbx_description
1 polymer ?
#
loop_
_entity_poly.entity_id
_entity_poly.type
_entity_poly.pdbx_seq_one_letter_code
_entity_poly.pdbx_strand_id
1 'polypeptide(L)' 'MALVAVHAWDCHGAKRAGALAGWCARLEIERGDVFLPPDVMGQSLDEVADKLLTLH' A
#
# COMPACT_ATOMS: atom_id res chain seq x y z
N MET A 1 -1.28 12.29 4.32
CA MET A 1 -0.97 12.05 2.88
C MET A 1 -0.80 10.55 2.71
N ALA A 2 -1.28 9.96 1.61
CA ALA A 2 -1.25 8.53 1.38
C ALA A 2 -0.87 8.18 -0.07
N LEU A 3 -0.22 7.03 -0.28
CA LEU A 3 0.08 6.46 -1.60
C LEU A 3 -0.73 5.17 -1.82
N VAL A 4 -1.30 5.01 -3.01
CA VAL A 4 -1.89 3.76 -3.50
C VAL A 4 -1.01 3.23 -4.62
N ALA A 5 -0.49 2.01 -4.48
CA ALA A 5 0.42 1.41 -5.46
C ALA A 5 0.18 -0.10 -5.63
N VAL A 6 0.71 -0.65 -6.74
CA VAL A 6 0.68 -2.09 -7.02
C VAL A 6 2.00 -2.79 -6.70
N HIS A 7 3.05 -2.02 -6.38
CA HIS A 7 4.35 -2.54 -6.03
C HIS A 7 4.70 -2.28 -4.57
N ALA A 8 5.27 -3.28 -3.91
CA ALA A 8 5.63 -3.18 -2.50
C ALA A 8 6.76 -2.18 -2.24
N TRP A 9 7.66 -1.97 -3.21
CA TRP A 9 8.77 -1.00 -3.08
C TRP A 9 8.27 0.45 -3.06
N ASP A 10 7.23 0.79 -3.82
CA ASP A 10 6.56 2.09 -3.78
C ASP A 10 5.95 2.33 -2.39
N CYS A 11 5.23 1.33 -1.88
CA CYS A 11 4.62 1.38 -0.55
C CYS A 11 5.68 1.55 0.55
N HIS A 12 6.78 0.80 0.46
CA HIS A 12 7.91 0.94 1.39
C HIS A 12 8.50 2.35 1.36
N GLY A 13 8.68 2.94 0.17
CA GLY A 13 9.13 4.32 0.02
C GLY A 13 8.19 5.32 0.71
N ALA A 14 6.88 5.20 0.48
CA ALA A 14 5.86 6.04 1.12
C ALA A 14 5.90 5.93 2.66
N LYS A 15 6.00 4.72 3.20
CA LYS A 15 6.13 4.49 4.65
C LYS A 15 7.38 5.16 5.21
N ARG A 16 8.53 5.05 4.52
CA ARG A 16 9.78 5.70 4.95
C ARG A 16 9.72 7.23 4.86
N ALA A 17 8.89 7.78 3.98
CA ALA A 17 8.63 9.21 3.88
C ALA A 17 7.61 9.72 4.92
N GLY A 18 7.04 8.84 5.76
CA GLY A 18 6.03 9.21 6.77
C GLY A 18 4.60 9.33 6.24
N ALA A 19 4.33 8.83 5.04
CA ALA A 19 2.98 8.73 4.49
C ALA A 19 2.31 7.39 4.84
N LEU A 20 0.97 7.33 4.73
CA LEU A 20 0.24 6.06 4.70
C LEU A 20 0.44 5.37 3.35
N ALA A 21 0.37 4.04 3.32
CA ALA A 21 0.49 3.26 2.09
C ALA A 21 -0.64 2.23 1.97
N GLY A 22 -1.22 2.14 0.78
CA GLY A 22 -2.16 1.09 0.40
C GLY A 22 -1.61 0.28 -0.76
N TRP A 23 -1.68 -1.04 -0.65
CA TRP A 23 -1.09 -1.96 -1.64
C TRP A 23 -2.13 -2.85 -2.31
N CYS A 24 -2.20 -2.79 -3.64
CA CYS A 24 -2.99 -3.70 -4.46
C CYS A 24 -2.04 -4.78 -5.03
N ALA A 25 -1.96 -5.92 -4.35
CA ALA A 25 -1.07 -7.02 -4.74
C ALA A 25 -1.57 -7.67 -6.05
N ARG A 26 -1.08 -7.17 -7.19
CA ARG A 26 -1.38 -7.75 -8.51
C ARG A 26 -0.46 -8.92 -8.82
N LEU A 27 0.51 -8.71 -9.72
CA LEU A 27 1.44 -9.77 -10.16
C LEU A 27 2.54 -10.07 -9.15
N GLU A 28 2.74 -9.20 -8.16
CA GLU A 28 3.73 -9.40 -7.12
C GLU A 28 3.30 -10.49 -6.13
N ILE A 29 1.98 -10.67 -5.95
CA ILE A 29 1.31 -11.68 -5.10
C ILE A 29 1.67 -11.52 -3.62
N GLU A 30 2.94 -11.62 -3.27
CA GLU A 30 3.48 -11.51 -1.93
C GLU A 30 4.56 -10.43 -1.82
N ARG A 31 4.54 -9.73 -0.69
CA ARG A 31 5.53 -8.69 -0.36
C ARG A 31 6.76 -9.37 0.21
N GLY A 32 7.95 -9.05 -0.31
CA GLY A 32 9.21 -9.45 0.32
C GLY A 32 9.37 -8.87 1.74
N ASP A 33 9.88 -9.66 2.67
CA ASP A 33 10.01 -9.30 4.10
C ASP A 33 10.85 -8.05 4.37
N VAL A 34 11.72 -7.67 3.43
CA VAL A 34 12.55 -6.45 3.48
C VAL A 34 11.72 -5.15 3.44
N PHE A 35 10.49 -5.20 2.93
CA PHE A 35 9.63 -4.03 2.81
C PHE A 35 8.84 -3.78 4.10
N LEU A 36 8.38 -2.54 4.29
CA LEU A 36 7.47 -2.24 5.39
C LEU A 36 6.06 -2.67 4.96
N PRO A 37 5.22 -3.17 5.88
CA PRO A 37 3.85 -3.50 5.53
C PRO A 37 3.08 -2.21 5.15
N PRO A 38 2.20 -2.28 4.14
CA PRO A 38 1.24 -1.21 3.88
C PRO A 38 0.22 -1.16 5.03
N ASP A 39 -0.44 -0.01 5.18
CA ASP A 39 -1.51 0.19 6.17
C ASP A 39 -2.77 -0.59 5.78
N VAL A 40 -3.06 -0.70 4.48
CA VAL A 40 -4.17 -1.49 3.96
C VAL A 40 -3.79 -2.23 2.67
N MET A 41 -4.54 -3.30 2.39
CA MET A 41 -4.45 -4.07 1.15
C MET A 41 -5.83 -4.24 0.51
N GLY A 42 -5.85 -4.47 -0.81
CA GLY A 42 -7.07 -4.72 -1.58
C GLY A 42 -6.78 -5.37 -2.93
N GLN A 43 -7.85 -5.77 -3.63
CA GLN A 43 -7.80 -6.43 -4.93
C GLN A 43 -7.86 -5.44 -6.10
N SER A 44 -8.32 -4.21 -5.85
CA SER A 44 -8.34 -3.10 -6.80
C SER A 44 -7.77 -1.81 -6.20
N LEU A 45 -7.43 -0.84 -7.04
CA LEU A 45 -6.89 0.44 -6.57
C LEU A 45 -7.95 1.28 -5.86
N ASP A 46 -9.19 1.23 -6.35
CA ASP A 46 -10.37 1.84 -5.76
C ASP A 46 -10.66 1.27 -4.36
N GLU A 47 -10.68 -0.06 -4.20
CA GLU A 47 -10.87 -0.69 -2.87
C GLU A 47 -9.77 -0.27 -1.88
N VAL A 48 -8.52 -0.20 -2.33
CA VAL A 48 -7.41 0.25 -1.50
C VAL A 48 -7.57 1.73 -1.11
N ALA A 49 -8.00 2.58 -2.04
CA ALA A 49 -8.25 3.98 -1.76
C ALA A 49 -9.40 4.16 -0.75
N ASP A 50 -10.50 3.44 -0.91
CA ASP A 50 -11.64 3.47 0.00
C ASP A 50 -11.22 3.04 1.42
N LYS A 51 -10.44 1.96 1.54
CA LYS A 51 -9.91 1.51 2.83
C LYS A 51 -9.00 2.55 3.49
N LEU A 52 -8.13 3.22 2.73
CA LEU A 52 -7.30 4.30 3.28
C LEU A 52 -8.12 5.46 3.82
N LEU A 53 -9.22 5.83 3.14
CA LEU A 53 -10.12 6.90 3.59
C LEU A 53 -10.80 6.56 4.92
N THR A 54 -10.95 5.27 5.28
CA THR A 54 -11.50 4.85 6.59
C THR A 54 -10.52 4.94 7.76
N LEU A 55 -9.23 5.22 7.50
CA LEU A 55 -8.22 5.39 8.56
C LEU A 55 -8.17 6.83 9.12
N HIS A 56 -9.03 7.71 8.62
CA HIS A 56 -9.10 9.13 8.96
C HIS A 56 -10.25 9.43 9.92
#